data_AF-A0A0K1EFD3-F1
#
_entry.id   AF-A0A0K1EFD3-F1
#
_cell.length_a   1.000
_cell.length_b   1.000
_cell.length_c   1.000
_cell.angle_alpha   90.00
_cell.angle_beta   90.00
_cell.angle_gamma   90.00
#
_symmetry.space_group_name_H-M   'P 1'
#
loop_
_entity.id
_entity.type
_entity.pdbx_description
1 polymer ?
#
loop_
_entity_poly.entity_id
_entity_poly.type
_entity_poly.pdbx_seq_one_letter_code
_entity_poly.pdbx_strand_id
1 'polypeptide(L)'
;MLERRTRRSSLPREAVSLLLEAAATRSGAQATALADHHGLLVGGAGHACDLEQLAALGTHRARLGPDPAPSDELLEAFTCGEDLYASPLGLGRDVYYLISLGARVRRHRDIEAGLLRILASS
;
A
#
# COMPACT_ATOMS: atom_id res chain seq x y z
N MET A 1 17.86 -1.38 28.23
CA MET A 1 17.21 -2.63 27.79
C MET A 1 16.01 -2.31 26.88
N LEU A 2 16.25 -1.67 25.73
CA LEU A 2 15.19 -1.11 24.87
C LEU A 2 15.50 -1.23 23.36
N GLU A 3 16.33 -2.20 22.94
CA GLU A 3 16.85 -2.26 21.56
C GLU A 3 16.45 -3.53 20.79
N ARG A 4 15.75 -4.49 21.42
CA ARG A 4 15.38 -5.77 20.77
C ARG A 4 14.05 -5.75 20.02
N ARG A 5 13.21 -4.71 20.18
CA ARG A 5 11.90 -4.61 19.49
C ARG A 5 11.97 -3.91 18.13
N THR A 6 12.87 -2.94 17.96
CA THR A 6 12.94 -2.11 16.74
C THR A 6 13.46 -2.87 15.51
N ARG A 7 14.41 -3.80 15.68
CA ARG A 7 15.02 -4.54 14.54
C ARG A 7 14.12 -5.61 13.90
N ARG A 8 13.09 -6.09 14.62
CA ARG A 8 12.10 -7.04 14.04
C ARG A 8 11.05 -6.34 13.18
N SER A 9 10.79 -5.05 13.41
CA SER A 9 9.79 -4.29 12.64
C SER A 9 10.33 -3.76 11.31
N SER A 10 11.65 -3.63 11.16
CA SER A 10 12.27 -3.08 9.95
C SER A 10 12.42 -4.11 8.82
N LEU A 11 12.76 -5.36 9.14
CA LEU A 11 12.97 -6.43 8.13
C LEU A 11 11.70 -6.76 7.32
N PRO A 12 10.51 -6.91 7.93
CA PRO A 12 9.28 -7.15 7.19
C PRO A 12 8.89 -5.92 6.36
N ARG A 13 9.03 -4.71 6.91
CA ARG A 13 8.73 -3.46 6.19
C ARG A 13 9.61 -3.30 4.96
N GLU A 14 10.92 -3.54 5.10
CA GLU A 14 11.87 -3.46 3.98
C GLU A 14 11.58 -4.51 2.91
N ALA A 15 11.32 -5.76 3.31
CA ALA A 15 10.96 -6.83 2.36
C ALA A 15 9.64 -6.53 1.63
N VAL A 16 8.64 -5.99 2.32
CA VAL A 16 7.38 -5.51 1.70
C VAL A 16 7.68 -4.38 0.72
N SER A 17 8.47 -3.38 1.12
CA SER A 17 8.87 -2.25 0.26
C SER A 17 9.55 -2.72 -1.04
N LEU A 18 10.51 -3.65 -0.97
CA LEU A 18 11.19 -4.20 -2.14
C LEU A 18 10.23 -4.96 -3.08
N LEU A 19 9.30 -5.74 -2.51
CA LEU A 19 8.27 -6.43 -3.31
C LEU A 19 7.38 -5.41 -4.04
N LEU A 20 6.96 -4.35 -3.35
CA LEU A 20 6.11 -3.30 -3.88
C LEU A 20 6.82 -2.43 -4.91
N GLU A 21 8.11 -2.18 -4.75
CA GLU A 21 8.95 -1.48 -5.74
C GLU A 21 9.04 -2.28 -7.05
N ALA A 22 9.27 -3.58 -6.93
CA ALA A 22 9.28 -4.47 -8.09
C ALA A 22 7.90 -4.55 -8.77
N ALA A 23 6.82 -4.46 -8.01
CA ALA A 23 5.46 -4.40 -8.56
C ALA A 23 5.18 -3.06 -9.26
N ALA A 24 5.59 -1.94 -8.64
CA ALA A 24 5.46 -0.59 -9.19
C ALA A 24 6.20 -0.48 -10.52
N THR A 25 7.48 -0.88 -10.54
CA THR A 25 8.34 -0.87 -11.73
C THR A 25 7.73 -1.63 -12.90
N ARG A 26 7.16 -2.82 -12.65
CA ARG A 26 6.53 -3.64 -13.72
C ARG A 26 5.20 -3.08 -14.21
N SER A 27 4.49 -2.32 -13.38
CA SER A 27 3.18 -1.77 -13.71
C SER A 27 3.23 -0.33 -14.21
N GLY A 28 4.37 0.35 -14.05
CA GLY A 28 4.50 1.78 -14.32
C GLY A 28 3.87 2.66 -13.25
N ALA A 29 3.56 2.11 -12.07
CA ALA A 29 3.02 2.91 -10.97
C ALA A 29 4.11 3.84 -10.42
N GLN A 30 3.74 5.10 -10.17
CA GLN A 30 4.66 6.12 -9.64
C GLN A 30 4.94 5.91 -8.15
N ALA A 31 3.95 5.39 -7.43
CA ALA A 31 4.06 5.01 -6.03
C ALA A 31 3.13 3.84 -5.72
N THR A 32 3.51 3.02 -4.74
CA THR A 32 2.72 1.91 -4.20
C THR A 32 2.84 1.85 -2.69
N ALA A 33 1.75 1.47 -2.03
CA ALA A 33 1.72 1.28 -0.59
C ALA A 33 0.88 0.04 -0.23
N LEU A 34 1.32 -0.66 0.80
CA LEU A 34 0.52 -1.64 1.52
C LEU A 34 0.14 -1.04 2.86
N ALA A 35 -1.16 -0.97 3.12
CA ALA A 35 -1.71 -0.49 4.36
C ALA A 35 -2.42 -1.62 5.12
N ASP A 36 -2.42 -1.55 6.44
CA ASP A 36 -3.27 -2.40 7.26
C ASP A 36 -4.74 -1.92 7.23
N HIS A 37 -5.60 -2.60 8.00
CA HIS A 37 -7.00 -2.23 8.09
C HIS A 37 -7.28 -0.87 8.77
N HIS A 38 -6.30 -0.24 9.41
CA HIS A 38 -6.45 1.11 9.96
C HIS A 38 -5.95 2.18 8.99
N GLY A 39 -5.38 1.79 7.85
CA GLY A 39 -4.73 2.71 6.91
C GLY A 39 -3.28 3.02 7.31
N LEU A 40 -2.69 2.28 8.24
CA LEU A 40 -1.30 2.44 8.63
C LEU A 40 -0.39 1.77 7.61
N LEU A 41 0.69 2.47 7.22
CA LEU A 41 1.65 1.99 6.25
C LEU A 41 2.45 0.78 6.80
N VAL A 42 2.30 -0.36 6.13
CA VAL A 42 3.06 -1.60 6.39
C VAL A 42 4.35 -1.61 5.58
N GLY A 43 4.31 -1.07 4.36
CA GLY A 43 5.46 -0.87 3.49
C GLY A 43 5.04 -0.20 2.18
N GLY A 44 5.98 0.38 1.46
CA GLY A 44 5.69 1.14 0.23
C GLY A 44 6.93 1.46 -0.58
N ALA A 45 6.73 1.91 -1.80
CA ALA A 45 7.78 2.28 -2.75
C ALA A 45 7.34 3.47 -3.62
N GLY A 46 8.32 4.21 -4.13
CA GLY A 46 8.11 5.41 -4.94
C GLY A 46 8.32 6.71 -4.16
N HIS A 47 8.48 7.80 -4.90
CA HIS A 47 8.84 9.13 -4.36
C HIS A 47 7.88 10.23 -4.84
N ALA A 48 6.84 9.87 -5.60
CA ALA A 48 5.90 10.82 -6.17
C ALA A 48 4.99 11.47 -5.12
N CYS A 49 4.81 10.84 -3.96
CA CYS A 49 3.98 11.35 -2.86
C CYS A 49 4.44 10.79 -1.51
N ASP A 50 3.87 11.33 -0.43
CA ASP A 50 4.02 10.78 0.92
C ASP A 50 3.30 9.42 1.02
N LEU A 51 4.06 8.37 1.34
CA LEU A 51 3.53 7.00 1.33
C LEU A 51 2.59 6.70 2.51
N GLU A 52 2.71 7.42 3.62
CA GLU A 52 1.81 7.26 4.77
C GLU A 52 0.45 7.89 4.47
N GLN A 53 0.45 9.07 3.84
CA GLN A 53 -0.76 9.70 3.33
C GLN A 53 -1.40 8.87 2.22
N LEU A 54 -0.61 8.31 1.30
CA LEU A 54 -1.10 7.41 0.24
C LEU A 54 -1.81 6.19 0.84
N ALA A 55 -1.22 5.57 1.87
CA ALA A 55 -1.80 4.44 2.58
C ALA A 55 -3.13 4.81 3.27
N ALA A 56 -3.17 5.91 4.00
CA ALA A 56 -4.36 6.35 4.71
C ALA A 56 -5.51 6.70 3.75
N LEU A 57 -5.22 7.52 2.73
CA LEU A 57 -6.21 7.99 1.76
C LEU A 57 -6.74 6.84 0.89
N GLY A 58 -5.86 6.00 0.36
CA GLY A 58 -6.28 4.87 -0.47
C GLY A 58 -7.07 3.83 0.31
N THR A 59 -6.73 3.59 1.59
CA THR A 59 -7.52 2.71 2.46
C THR A 59 -8.91 3.30 2.73
N HIS A 60 -9.00 4.60 3.01
CA HIS A 60 -10.27 5.28 3.20
C HIS A 60 -11.13 5.17 1.93
N ARG A 61 -10.55 5.43 0.76
CA ARG A 61 -11.25 5.35 -0.53
C ARG A 61 -11.74 3.93 -0.84
N ALA A 62 -10.91 2.91 -0.61
CA ALA A 62 -11.29 1.51 -0.81
C ALA A 62 -12.47 1.07 0.08
N ARG A 63 -12.64 1.71 1.24
CA ARG A 63 -13.73 1.41 2.20
C ARG A 63 -15.05 2.09 1.85
N LEU A 64 -14.99 3.29 1.28
CA LEU A 64 -16.17 4.05 0.88
C LEU A 64 -16.92 3.43 -0.31
N GLY A 65 -16.28 2.49 -1.03
CA GLY A 65 -16.88 1.85 -2.20
C GLY A 65 -16.90 2.77 -3.43
N PRO A 66 -17.65 2.42 -4.48
CA PRO A 66 -17.65 3.14 -5.76
C PRO A 66 -18.38 4.49 -5.71
N ASP A 67 -19.06 4.82 -4.62
CA ASP A 67 -19.77 6.09 -4.47
C ASP A 67 -18.74 7.24 -4.35
N PRO A 68 -18.87 8.33 -5.13
CA PRO A 68 -18.05 9.51 -4.95
C PRO A 68 -18.36 10.16 -3.59
N ALA A 69 -17.46 9.97 -2.63
CA ALA A 69 -17.48 10.77 -1.41
C ALA A 69 -17.12 12.23 -1.74
N PRO A 70 -17.64 13.22 -1.01
CA PRO A 70 -17.42 14.65 -1.25
C PRO A 70 -15.99 15.15 -0.95
N SER A 71 -14.98 14.31 -1.11
CA SER A 71 -13.56 14.59 -0.89
C SER A 71 -12.73 14.38 -2.16
N ASP A 72 -13.26 14.73 -3.34
CA ASP A 72 -12.52 14.64 -4.60
C ASP A 72 -11.46 15.73 -4.74
N GLU A 73 -11.68 16.97 -4.28
CA GLU A 73 -10.68 18.05 -4.43
C GLU A 73 -9.39 17.81 -3.65
N LEU A 74 -9.48 17.31 -2.41
CA LEU A 74 -8.30 17.02 -1.59
C LEU A 74 -7.55 15.78 -2.09
N LEU A 75 -8.30 14.82 -2.65
CA LEU A 75 -7.74 13.64 -3.29
C LEU A 75 -7.03 14.01 -4.59
N GLU A 76 -7.67 14.80 -5.46
CA GLU A 76 -7.08 15.32 -6.70
C GLU A 76 -5.82 16.16 -6.41
N ALA A 77 -5.86 17.02 -5.39
CA ALA A 77 -4.70 17.81 -4.98
C ALA A 77 -3.54 16.92 -4.49
N PHE A 78 -3.85 15.82 -3.79
CA PHE A 78 -2.85 14.87 -3.31
C PHE A 78 -2.28 14.00 -4.45
N THR A 79 -3.14 13.54 -5.36
CA THR A 79 -2.72 12.71 -6.49
C THR A 79 -2.10 13.53 -7.61
N CYS A 80 -2.12 14.87 -7.52
CA CYS A 80 -1.74 15.77 -8.61
C CYS A 80 -2.46 15.44 -9.93
N GLY A 81 -3.71 14.97 -9.85
CA GLY A 81 -4.50 14.53 -11.00
C GLY A 81 -4.19 13.12 -11.53
N GLU A 82 -3.31 12.36 -10.88
CA GLU A 82 -3.05 10.96 -11.22
C GLU A 82 -4.14 10.04 -10.68
N ASP A 83 -4.34 8.90 -11.37
CA ASP A 83 -5.31 7.90 -10.93
C ASP A 83 -4.84 7.20 -9.65
N LEU A 84 -5.73 7.14 -8.66
CA LEU A 84 -5.54 6.34 -7.46
C LEU A 84 -6.29 5.02 -7.56
N TYR A 85 -5.56 3.92 -7.44
CA TYR A 85 -6.12 2.58 -7.36
C TYR A 85 -5.91 2.02 -5.96
N ALA A 86 -6.99 1.53 -5.35
CA ALA A 86 -6.93 0.86 -4.06
C ALA A 86 -7.77 -0.41 -4.09
N SER A 87 -7.22 -1.51 -3.58
CA SER A 87 -7.93 -2.80 -3.55
C SER A 87 -7.63 -3.58 -2.27
N PRO A 88 -8.63 -4.24 -1.67
CA PRO A 88 -8.42 -5.09 -0.51
C PRO A 88 -7.67 -6.36 -0.90
N LEU A 89 -6.78 -6.81 -0.01
CA LEU A 89 -6.05 -8.07 -0.06
C LEU A 89 -6.29 -8.84 1.24
N GLY A 90 -6.88 -10.03 1.13
CA GLY A 90 -7.01 -10.94 2.27
C GLY A 90 -5.71 -11.67 2.49
N LEU A 91 -4.98 -11.36 3.56
CA LEU A 91 -3.75 -12.05 3.93
C LEU A 91 -3.99 -12.85 5.21
N GLY A 92 -4.39 -14.11 5.04
CA GLY A 92 -4.76 -14.97 6.16
C GLY A 92 -6.08 -14.53 6.80
N ARG A 93 -6.04 -14.07 8.06
CA ARG A 93 -7.21 -13.56 8.80
C ARG A 93 -7.36 -12.04 8.72
N ASP A 94 -6.33 -11.35 8.26
CA ASP A 94 -6.27 -9.90 8.25
C ASP A 94 -6.54 -9.36 6.84
N VAL A 95 -7.14 -8.18 6.77
CA VAL A 95 -7.37 -7.46 5.52
C VAL A 95 -6.36 -6.33 5.43
N TYR A 96 -5.60 -6.34 4.35
CA TYR A 96 -4.70 -5.26 3.97
C TYR A 96 -5.26 -4.56 2.73
N TYR A 97 -4.71 -3.39 2.42
CA TYR A 97 -5.06 -2.64 1.23
C TYR A 97 -3.80 -2.43 0.42
N LEU A 98 -3.86 -2.78 -0.87
CA LEU A 98 -2.84 -2.40 -1.84
C LEU A 98 -3.29 -1.15 -2.56
N ILE A 99 -2.46 -0.11 -2.47
CA ILE A 99 -2.69 1.21 -3.04
C ILE A 99 -1.60 1.48 -4.09
N SER A 100 -1.97 2.06 -5.22
CA SER A 100 -1.04 2.47 -6.26
C SER A 100 -1.49 3.76 -6.95
N LEU A 101 -0.53 4.63 -7.25
CA LEU A 101 -0.72 5.92 -7.91
C LEU A 101 -0.22 5.87 -9.36
N GLY A 102 -0.97 6.48 -10.28
CA GLY A 102 -0.64 6.66 -11.70
C GLY A 102 -0.83 5.42 -12.56
N ALA A 103 -0.64 4.22 -12.00
CA ALA A 103 -0.99 2.99 -12.69
C ALA A 103 -1.47 1.91 -11.72
N ARG A 104 -2.40 1.09 -12.20
CA ARG A 104 -2.88 -0.07 -11.46
C ARG A 104 -1.83 -1.16 -11.41
N VAL A 105 -1.46 -1.58 -10.20
CA VAL A 105 -0.65 -2.77 -10.01
C VAL A 105 -1.40 -4.01 -10.50
N ARG A 106 -0.78 -4.77 -11.41
CA ARG A 106 -1.33 -6.00 -12.00
C ARG A 106 -0.77 -7.23 -11.27
N ARG A 107 -1.39 -8.40 -11.52
CA ARG A 107 -0.98 -9.70 -10.93
C ARG A 107 -1.10 -9.75 -9.39
N HIS A 108 -2.24 -9.32 -8.85
CA HIS A 108 -2.51 -9.33 -7.41
C HIS A 108 -2.16 -10.65 -6.71
N ARG A 109 -2.37 -11.81 -7.35
CA ARG A 109 -2.04 -13.12 -6.78
C ARG A 109 -0.55 -13.31 -6.49
N ASP A 110 0.33 -12.80 -7.35
CA ASP A 110 1.78 -12.93 -7.16
C ASP A 110 2.25 -12.07 -5.98
N ILE A 111 1.65 -10.89 -5.83
CA ILE A 111 1.91 -9.95 -4.73
C ILE A 111 1.38 -10.53 -3.43
N GLU A 112 0.15 -11.02 -3.42
CA GLU A 112 -0.47 -11.67 -2.27
C GLU A 112 0.38 -12.84 -1.75
N ALA A 113 0.84 -13.72 -2.65
CA ALA A 113 1.74 -14.83 -2.30
C ALA A 113 3.11 -14.36 -1.79
N GLY A 114 3.63 -13.23 -2.28
CA GLY A 114 4.84 -12.60 -1.77
C GLY A 114 4.65 -12.05 -0.35
N LEU A 115 3.58 -11.30 -0.14
CA LEU A 115 3.24 -10.69 1.14
C LEU A 115 2.96 -11.73 2.22
N LEU A 116 2.20 -12.79 1.89
CA LEU A 116 1.96 -13.90 2.81
C LEU A 116 3.26 -14.51 3.33
N ARG A 117 4.26 -14.71 2.47
CA ARG A 117 5.56 -15.27 2.88
C ARG A 117 6.35 -14.34 3.79
N ILE A 118 6.35 -13.04 3.48
CA ILE A 118 7.08 -12.03 4.26
C ILE A 118 6.42 -11.85 5.64
N LEU A 119 5.10 -11.72 5.68
CA LEU A 119 4.34 -11.45 6.91
C LEU A 119 4.18 -12.69 7.79
N ALA A 120 4.09 -13.89 7.22
CA ALA A 120 4.06 -15.14 8.00
C ALA A 120 5.41 -15.44 8.69
N SER A 121 6.49 -14.75 8.31
CA SER A 121 7.83 -14.90 8.89
C SER A 121 8.13 -13.87 9.98
N SER A 122 7.14 -13.07 10.40
CA SER A 122 7.26 -11.97 11.38
C SER A 122 6.76 -12.31 12.77
#